data_AF-K9CW28-F1
#
_entry.id   AF-K9CW28-F1
#
_cell.length_a   1.000
_cell.length_b   1.000
_cell.length_c   1.000
_cell.angle_alpha   90.00
_cell.angle_beta   90.00
_cell.angle_gamma   90.00
#
_symmetry.space_group_name_H-M   'P 1'
#
loop_
_entity.id
_entity.type
_entity.pdbx_description
1 polymer ?
#
loop_
_entity_poly.entity_id
_entity_poly.type
_entity_poly.pdbx_seq_one_letter_code
_entity_poly.pdbx_strand_id
1 'polypeptide(L)' 'MRDKDLLKLLLENGWQEVHIKGSHHKLRKGTQTEIIPVHGADIPSGLLSAILKRTGLK' A
#
# COMPACT_ATOMS: atom_id res chain seq x y z
N MET A 1 -10.61 -6.38 1.11
CA MET A 1 -10.19 -4.99 1.41
C MET A 1 -9.89 -4.38 0.07
N ARG A 2 -10.49 -3.23 -0.25
CA ARG A 2 -10.23 -2.58 -1.53
C ARG A 2 -8.87 -1.90 -1.48
N ASP A 3 -8.26 -1.75 -2.65
CA ASP A 3 -6.99 -1.05 -2.81
C ASP A 3 -6.90 0.32 -2.14
N LYS A 4 -7.94 1.15 -2.28
CA LYS A 4 -8.03 2.47 -1.64
C LYS A 4 -8.06 2.39 -0.12
N ASP A 5 -8.64 1.33 0.44
CA ASP A 5 -8.70 1.14 1.89
C ASP A 5 -7.29 0.77 2.42
N LEU A 6 -6.52 -0.03 1.68
CA LEU A 6 -5.12 -0.31 2.03
C LEU A 6 -4.24 0.94 1.90
N LEU A 7 -4.41 1.73 0.82
CA LEU A 7 -3.70 3.00 0.65
C LEU A 7 -3.94 3.90 1.87
N LYS A 8 -5.21 4.09 2.24
CA LYS A 8 -5.59 4.90 3.41
C LYS A 8 -4.95 4.37 4.70
N LEU A 9 -5.03 3.07 4.94
CA LEU A 9 -4.42 2.43 6.11
C LEU A 9 -2.91 2.72 6.20
N LEU A 10 -2.18 2.61 5.09
CA LEU A 10 -0.75 2.88 5.08
C LEU A 10 -0.45 4.35 5.35
N LEU A 11 -1.20 5.27 4.75
CA LEU A 11 -1.05 6.72 5.01
C LEU A 11 -1.31 7.07 6.49
N GLU A 12 -2.36 6.51 7.10
CA GLU A 12 -2.65 6.66 8.52
C GLU A 12 -1.53 6.12 9.43
N ASN A 13 -0.79 5.12 8.95
CA ASN A 13 0.36 4.54 9.63
C ASN A 13 1.70 5.22 9.29
N GLY A 14 1.65 6.46 8.80
CA GLY A 14 2.83 7.30 8.58
C GLY A 14 3.62 6.95 7.32
N TRP A 15 3.04 6.18 6.39
CA TRP A 15 3.56 6.09 5.03
C TRP A 15 3.19 7.35 4.25
N GLN A 16 4.03 7.72 3.30
CA GLN A 16 3.83 8.89 2.45
C GLN A 16 3.88 8.46 0.99
N GLU A 17 2.94 8.96 0.19
CA GLU A 17 2.95 8.76 -1.24
C GLU A 17 4.01 9.65 -1.90
N VAL A 18 4.97 9.03 -2.58
CA VAL A 18 6.13 9.72 -3.16
C VAL A 18 6.13 9.72 -4.68
N HIS A 19 5.39 8.81 -5.31
CA HIS A 19 5.27 8.75 -6.77
C HIS A 19 4.05 7.94 -7.19
N ILE A 20 3.42 8.35 -8.29
CA ILE A 20 2.33 7.61 -8.92
C ILE A 20 2.68 7.41 -10.40
N LYS A 21 2.59 6.17 -10.87
CA LYS A 21 2.70 5.84 -12.30
C LYS A 21 1.51 4.98 -12.70
N GLY A 22 0.55 5.58 -13.42
CA GLY A 22 -0.73 4.92 -13.69
C GLY A 22 -1.43 4.56 -12.38
N SER A 23 -1.82 3.30 -12.22
CA SER A 23 -2.45 2.78 -10.99
C SER A 23 -1.46 2.35 -9.91
N HIS A 24 -0.14 2.50 -10.10
CA HIS A 24 0.84 2.06 -9.10
C HIS A 24 1.28 3.23 -8.22
N HIS A 25 0.94 3.15 -6.95
CA HIS A 25 1.25 4.14 -5.93
C HIS A 25 2.49 3.67 -5.16
N LYS A 26 3.55 4.49 -5.19
CA LYS A 26 4.78 4.24 -4.44
C LYS A 26 4.72 4.99 -3.12
N LEU A 27 4.83 4.25 -2.03
CA LEU A 27 4.81 4.76 -0.67
C LEU A 27 6.19 4.63 -0.02
N ARG A 28 6.52 5.55 0.89
CA ARG A 28 7.76 5.55 1.66
C ARG A 28 7.50 5.84 3.14
N LYS A 29 8.23 5.15 4.02
CA LYS A 29 8.29 5.39 5.47
C LYS A 29 9.74 5.24 5.94
N GLY A 30 10.42 6.35 6.18
CA GLY A 30 11.86 6.35 6.41
C GLY A 30 12.62 5.77 5.21
N THR A 31 13.40 4.72 5.43
CA THR A 31 14.14 4.00 4.38
C THR A 31 13.30 2.94 3.65
N GLN A 32 12.13 2.58 4.17
CA GLN A 32 11.27 1.56 3.58
C GLN A 32 10.47 2.13 2.41
N THR A 33 10.25 1.29 1.40
CA THR A 33 9.47 1.63 0.20
C THR A 33 8.54 0.47 -0.13
N GLU A 34 7.28 0.78 -0.41
CA GLU A 34 6.26 -0.21 -0.78
C GLU A 34 5.52 0.31 -2.01
N ILE A 35 5.09 -0.59 -2.90
CA ILE A 35 4.33 -0.21 -4.11
C ILE A 35 3.01 -0.96 -4.05
N ILE A 36 1.92 -0.22 -4.12
CA ILE A 36 0.57 -0.79 -4.09
C ILE A 36 -0.17 -0.49 -5.40
N PRO A 37 -0.90 -1.48 -5.97
CA PRO A 37 -1.81 -1.22 -7.07
C PRO A 37 -3.11 -0.59 -6.53
N VAL A 38 -3.56 0.49 -7.17
CA VAL A 38 -4.81 1.20 -6.89
C VAL A 38 -5.56 1.42 -8.22
N HIS A 39 -6.43 0.49 -8.56
CA HIS A 39 -7.23 0.48 -9.80
C HIS A 39 -8.74 0.25 -9.54
N GLY A 40 -9.20 0.48 -8.31
CA GLY A 40 -10.60 0.42 -7.91
C GLY A 40 -11.13 -1.00 -7.66
N ALA A 41 -10.29 -1.95 -7.26
CA ALA A 41 -10.70 -3.34 -7.02
C ALA A 41 -10.22 -3.89 -5.66
N ASP A 42 -10.70 -5.08 -5.30
CA ASP A 42 -10.21 -5.82 -4.15
C ASP A 42 -8.77 -6.29 -4.37
N ILE A 43 -7.98 -6.22 -3.30
CA ILE A 43 -6.62 -6.75 -3.30
C ILE A 43 -6.69 -8.27 -3.10
N PRO A 44 -6.01 -9.08 -3.95
CA PRO A 44 -5.86 -10.51 -3.72
C PRO A 44 -5.31 -10.80 -2.31
N SER A 45 -5.90 -11.77 -1.61
CA SER A 45 -5.60 -12.05 -0.20
C SER A 45 -4.11 -12.30 0.08
N GLY A 46 -3.42 -12.99 -0.84
CA GLY A 46 -1.97 -13.22 -0.75
C GLY A 46 -1.15 -11.93 -0.85
N LEU A 47 -1.51 -11.03 -1.78
CA LEU A 47 -0.86 -9.74 -1.92
C LEU A 47 -1.10 -8.86 -0.69
N LEU A 48 -2.35 -8.80 -0.22
CA LEU A 48 -2.71 -8.06 1.00
C LEU A 48 -1.89 -8.55 2.19
N SER A 49 -1.83 -9.86 2.41
CA SER A 49 -1.08 -10.45 3.53
C SER A 49 0.42 -10.16 3.43
N ALA A 50 0.97 -10.22 2.23
CA ALA A 50 2.39 -9.92 2.00
C ALA A 50 2.72 -8.44 2.26
N ILE A 51 1.85 -7.51 1.83
CA ILE A 51 2.02 -6.08 2.11
C ILE A 51 1.95 -5.82 3.61
N LEU A 52 0.90 -6.30 4.29
CA LEU A 52 0.73 -6.09 5.74
C LEU A 52 1.94 -6.59 6.54
N LYS A 53 2.51 -7.74 6.16
CA LYS A 53 3.73 -8.28 6.77
C LYS A 53 4.94 -7.39 6.54
N ARG A 54 5.17 -6.94 5.30
CA ARG A 54 6.29 -6.02 4.98
C ARG A 54 6.16 -4.68 5.68
N THR A 55 4.92 -4.20 5.87
CA THR A 55 4.63 -2.90 6.48
C THR A 55 4.49 -2.97 8.00
N GLY A 56 4.60 -4.16 8.62
CA GLY A 56 4.50 -4.36 10.06
C GLY A 56 3.10 -4.18 10.64
N LEU A 57 2.05 -4.37 9.84
CA LEU A 57 0.65 -4.20 10.24
C LEU A 57 -0.07 -5.53 10.51
N LYS A 58 0.54 -6.68 10.15
CA LYS A 58 0.09 -8.03 10.52
C LYS A 58 1.19 -9.07 10.33
#